data_AF-A0A853CC26-F1
#
_entry.id   AF-A0A853CC26-F1
#
_cell.length_a   1.000
_cell.length_b   1.000
_cell.length_c   1.000
_cell.angle_alpha   90.00
_cell.angle_beta   90.00
_cell.angle_gamma   90.00
#
_symmetry.space_group_name_H-M   'P 1'
#
loop_
_entity.id
_entity.type
_entity.pdbx_description
1 polymer ?
#
loop_
_entity_poly.entity_id
_entity_poly.type
_entity_poly.pdbx_seq_one_letter_code
_entity_poly.pdbx_strand_id
1 'polypeptide(L)' 'VTEVWVGRKLAELESASGARAAWLVRFGEAQLPSPSTVLQDGDHLVVAVTDAIASRVHDIVERGAEGGHA' A
#
# COMPACT_ATOMS: atom_id res chain seq x y z
N VAL A 1 -4.20 -5.59 2.61
CA VAL A 1 -4.26 -4.97 1.28
C VAL A 1 -5.71 -5.02 0.81
N THR A 2 -6.23 -3.96 0.20
CA THR A 2 -7.61 -3.91 -0.31
C THR A 2 -7.64 -4.31 -1.79
N GLU A 3 -8.79 -4.78 -2.27
CA GLU A 3 -8.95 -5.30 -3.64
C GLU A 3 -8.46 -4.31 -4.72
N VAL A 4 -8.68 -3.01 -4.52
CA VAL A 4 -8.28 -1.95 -5.46
C VAL A 4 -6.76 -1.81 -5.66
N TRP A 5 -5.96 -2.33 -4.72
CA TRP A 5 -4.50 -2.30 -4.79
C TRP A 5 -3.88 -3.63 -5.21
N VAL A 6 -4.67 -4.71 -5.30
CA VAL A 6 -4.18 -6.00 -5.79
C VAL A 6 -3.71 -5.88 -7.24
N GLY A 7 -2.52 -6.41 -7.53
CA GLY A 7 -1.90 -6.31 -8.85
C GLY A 7 -1.12 -5.01 -9.10
N ARG A 8 -1.18 -4.04 -8.19
CA ARG A 8 -0.45 -2.77 -8.30
C ARG A 8 0.89 -2.81 -7.57
N LYS A 9 1.84 -1.99 -8.00
CA LYS A 9 3.14 -1.90 -7.32
C LYS A 9 3.02 -1.12 -6.02
N LEU A 10 3.78 -1.53 -5.01
CA LEU A 10 3.88 -0.84 -3.73
C LEU A 10 4.28 0.63 -3.92
N ALA A 11 5.17 0.94 -4.86
CA ALA A 11 5.57 2.32 -5.17
C ALA A 11 4.38 3.23 -5.52
N GLU A 12 3.34 2.69 -6.17
CA GLU A 12 2.14 3.47 -6.51
C GLU A 12 1.34 3.83 -5.26
N LEU A 13 1.24 2.89 -4.30
CA LEU A 13 0.56 3.13 -3.03
C LEU A 13 1.32 4.14 -2.17
N GLU A 14 2.64 3.99 -2.06
CA GLU A 14 3.48 4.94 -1.31
C GLU A 14 3.42 6.34 -1.92
N SER A 15 3.47 6.45 -3.26
CA SER A 15 3.38 7.73 -3.97
C SER A 15 2.02 8.41 -3.77
N ALA A 16 0.92 7.64 -3.88
CA ALA A 16 -0.43 8.20 -3.70
C ALA A 16 -0.67 8.64 -2.25
N SER A 17 -0.31 7.79 -1.30
CA SER A 17 -0.62 7.96 0.12
C SER A 17 0.36 8.84 0.88
N GLY A 18 1.61 8.92 0.44
CA GLY A 18 2.72 9.53 1.18
C GLY A 18 3.25 8.65 2.33
N ALA A 19 2.68 7.47 2.55
CA ALA A 19 3.15 6.52 3.54
C ALA A 19 4.35 5.70 3.01
N ARG A 20 5.05 5.04 3.93
CA ARG A 20 6.15 4.11 3.61
C ARG A 20 5.88 2.74 4.19
N ALA A 21 6.08 1.68 3.40
CA ALA A 21 6.01 0.32 3.90
C ALA A 21 7.15 0.01 4.86
N ALA A 22 6.82 -0.57 6.01
CA ALA A 22 7.80 -1.08 6.95
C ALA A 22 8.10 -2.56 6.66
N TRP A 23 7.05 -3.38 6.56
CA TRP A 23 7.13 -4.78 6.15
C TRP A 23 5.80 -5.25 5.57
N LEU A 24 5.86 -6.38 4.88
CA LEU A 24 4.72 -7.08 4.31
C LEU A 24 4.67 -8.50 4.89
N VAL A 25 3.51 -8.95 5.33
CA VAL A 25 3.28 -10.35 5.67
C VAL A 25 2.51 -11.01 4.54
N ARG A 26 3.09 -12.06 3.95
CA ARG A 26 2.51 -12.85 2.86
C ARG A 26 2.61 -14.33 3.19
N PHE A 27 1.49 -15.04 3.11
CA PHE A 27 1.38 -16.45 3.50
C PHE A 27 1.92 -16.74 4.91
N GLY A 28 1.79 -15.78 5.84
CA GLY A 28 2.29 -15.90 7.22
C GLY A 28 3.77 -15.55 7.40
N GLU A 29 4.50 -15.23 6.32
CA GLU A 29 5.91 -14.86 6.38
C GLU A 29 6.10 -13.34 6.27
N ALA A 30 6.86 -12.76 7.19
CA ALA A 30 7.24 -11.35 7.14
C ALA A 30 8.40 -11.14 6.15
N GLN A 31 8.25 -10.18 5.26
CA GLN A 31 9.19 -9.86 4.19
C GLN A 31 9.40 -8.35 4.13
N LEU A 32 10.60 -7.93 3.72
CA LEU A 32 10.88 -6.53 3.39
C LEU A 32 10.50 -6.29 1.94
N PRO A 33 9.40 -5.56 1.67
CA PRO A 33 8.99 -5.30 0.31
C PRO A 33 9.92 -4.28 -0.34
N SER A 34 10.02 -4.34 -1.66
CA SER A 34 10.69 -3.33 -2.48
C SER A 34 9.64 -2.45 -3.18
N PRO A 35 10.03 -1.30 -3.75
CA PRO A 35 9.12 -0.48 -4.54
C PRO A 35 8.49 -1.22 -5.73
N SER A 36 9.15 -2.28 -6.23
CA SER A 36 8.64 -3.11 -7.33
C SER A 36 7.77 -4.27 -6.86
N THR A 37 7.62 -4.51 -5.55
CA THR A 37 6.72 -5.52 -5.00
C THR A 37 5.30 -5.26 -5.48
N VAL A 38 4.73 -6.25 -6.16
CA VAL A 38 3.32 -6.25 -6.55
C VAL A 38 2.49 -6.74 -5.37
N LEU A 39 1.51 -5.94 -4.96
CA LEU A 39 0.59 -6.26 -3.88
C LEU A 39 -0.37 -7.35 -4.34
N GLN A 40 -0.64 -8.31 -3.47
CA GLN A 40 -1.45 -9.49 -3.75
C GLN A 40 -2.66 -9.56 -2.82
N ASP A 41 -3.64 -10.36 -3.22
CA ASP A 41 -4.72 -10.71 -2.32
C ASP A 41 -4.18 -11.50 -1.11
N GLY A 42 -4.75 -11.25 0.06
CA GLY A 42 -4.28 -11.82 1.33
C GLY A 42 -3.02 -11.17 1.93
N ASP A 43 -2.41 -10.18 1.27
CA ASP A 43 -1.26 -9.46 1.81
C ASP A 43 -1.63 -8.58 3.02
N HIS A 44 -0.81 -8.66 4.07
CA HIS A 44 -0.86 -7.75 5.21
C HIS A 44 0.30 -6.77 5.15
N LEU A 45 0.04 -5.58 4.59
CA LEU A 45 1.02 -4.50 4.49
C LEU A 45 0.98 -3.64 5.74
N VAL A 46 2.13 -3.44 6.38
CA VAL A 46 2.30 -2.49 7.48
C VAL A 46 3.02 -1.26 6.96
N VAL A 47 2.42 -0.09 7.19
CA VAL A 47 2.96 1.20 6.74
C VAL A 47 3.22 2.13 7.91
N ALA A 48 4.30 2.90 7.83
CA ALA A 48 4.58 4.01 8.71
C ALA A 48 3.82 5.24 8.23
N VAL A 49 3.10 5.89 9.15
CA VAL A 49 2.32 7.10 8.91
C VAL A 49 2.62 8.14 9.99
N THR A 50 2.46 9.41 9.64
CA THR A 50 2.39 10.52 10.60
C THR A 50 0.93 10.89 10.84
N ASP A 51 0.64 11.57 11.95
CA ASP A 51 -0.71 12.07 12.25
C ASP A 51 -1.30 12.91 11.11
N ALA A 52 -0.45 13.68 10.42
CA ALA A 52 -0.85 14.53 9.31
C ALA A 52 -1.35 13.76 8.08
N ILE A 53 -0.89 12.52 7.87
CA ILE A 53 -1.25 11.72 6.69
C ILE A 53 -2.16 10.54 7.00
N ALA A 54 -2.39 10.21 8.28
CA ALA A 54 -3.15 9.03 8.69
C ALA A 54 -4.54 8.93 8.02
N SER A 55 -5.33 10.02 8.04
CA SER A 55 -6.66 10.05 7.39
C SER A 55 -6.56 9.84 5.87
N ARG A 56 -5.63 10.54 5.21
CA ARG A 56 -5.42 10.43 3.76
C ARG A 56 -5.02 9.01 3.36
N VAL A 57 -4.14 8.39 4.14
CA VAL A 57 -3.67 7.02 3.89
C VAL A 57 -4.85 6.05 3.97
N HIS A 58 -5.72 6.20 4.97
CA HIS A 58 -6.93 5.40 5.08
C HIS A 58 -7.83 5.54 3.85
N ASP A 59 -8.14 6.77 3.43
CA ASP A 59 -8.98 7.03 2.25
C ASP A 59 -8.40 6.41 0.98
N ILE A 60 -7.09 6.56 0.75
CA ILE A 60 -6.39 6.06 -0.44
C ILE A 60 -6.30 4.54 -0.45
N VAL A 61 -6.10 3.92 0.70
CA VAL A 61 -6.10 2.46 0.82
C VAL A 61 -7.48 1.90 0.49
N GLU A 62 -8.56 2.53 0.93
CA GLU A 62 -9.92 2.04 0.66
C GLU A 62 -10.38 2.31 -0.78
N ARG A 63 -10.13 3.51 -1.31
CA ARG A 63 -10.73 3.99 -2.56
C ARG A 63 -9.81 3.84 -3.77
N GLY A 64 -8.53 3.51 -3.54
CA GLY A 64 -7.50 3.58 -4.56
C GLY A 64 -7.02 5.02 -4.79
N ALA A 65 -6.08 5.19 -5.71
CA ALA A 65 -5.67 6.53 -6.12
C ALA A 65 -6.77 7.13 -7.01
N GLU A 66 -7.42 8.22 -6.56
CA GLU A 66 -8.22 9.05 -7.44
C GLU A 66 -7.31 9.69 -8.49
N GLY A 67 -7.23 9.08 -9.68
CA GLY A 67 -6.44 9.59 -10.81
C GLY A 67 -5.31 8.65 -11.22
N GLY A 68 -5.57 7.86 -12.25
CA GLY A 68 -4.58 7.01 -12.90
C GLY A 68 -5.06 6.44 -14.24
N HIS A 69 -5.84 7.22 -15.01
CA HIS A 69 -6.01 7.00 -16.44
C HIS A 69 -5.15 8.02 -17.18
N ALA A 70 -3.96 7.59 -17.64
CA ALA A 70 -3.23 8.16 -18.76
C ALA A 70 -2.30 7.07 -19.31
#